data_AF-A0A8T2S518-F1
#
_entry.id   AF-A0A8T2S518-F1
#
_cell.length_a   1.000
_cell.length_b   1.000
_cell.length_c   1.000
_cell.angle_alpha   90.00
_cell.angle_beta   90.00
_cell.angle_gamma   90.00
#
_symmetry.space_group_name_H-M   'P 1'
#
loop_
_entity.id
_entity.type
_entity.pdbx_description
1 polymer ?
#
loop_
_entity_poly.entity_id
_entity_poly.type
_entity_poly.pdbx_seq_one_letter_code
_entity_poly.pdbx_strand_id
1 'polypeptide(L)'
;MPTVHDEFERRCLLYSFLMPIMNQYVPGLDKGKGMYFYFIKSEVRTPGGLVARPALTSYYKSHWFTERPYDPFNEYTSPNETVLCPDTFQSMYCQMLCGLLQRKEVVRMGAVFASGFLRAIRFLQDHWWELCEDIRIGKLTDAITHVPSKQAVGRLFARLGANPEDAKEIADICSRCQQK
;
A
#
# COMPACT_ATOMS: atom_id res chain seq x y z
N MET A 1 11.59 23.13 5.00
CA MET A 1 12.54 22.56 5.97
C MET A 1 13.70 21.94 5.20
N PRO A 2 14.91 22.50 5.26
CA PRO A 2 16.09 21.86 4.68
C PRO A 2 16.39 20.53 5.41
N THR A 3 17.00 19.57 4.71
CA THR A 3 17.41 18.25 5.23
C THR A 3 18.71 17.85 4.57
N VAL A 4 19.53 17.05 5.26
CA VAL A 4 20.76 16.46 4.70
C VAL A 4 20.59 14.95 4.53
N HIS A 5 21.55 14.31 3.86
CA HIS A 5 21.51 12.87 3.59
C HIS A 5 21.49 12.04 4.88
N ASP A 6 22.34 12.37 5.85
CA ASP A 6 22.50 11.66 7.13
C ASP A 6 21.21 11.64 7.99
N GLU A 7 20.28 12.57 7.74
CA GLU A 7 18.98 12.57 8.41
C GLU A 7 18.12 11.34 8.04
N PHE A 8 18.39 10.68 6.91
CA PHE A 8 17.69 9.45 6.56
C PHE A 8 18.04 8.30 7.49
N GLU A 9 19.32 8.16 7.88
CA GLU A 9 19.73 7.12 8.82
C GLU A 9 19.05 7.28 10.18
N ARG A 10 18.97 8.52 10.69
CA ARG A 10 18.29 8.84 11.94
C ARG A 10 16.79 8.50 11.88
N ARG A 11 16.13 8.77 10.76
CA ARG A 11 14.72 8.40 10.54
C ARG A 11 14.52 6.89 10.49
N CYS A 12 15.41 6.17 9.80
CA CYS A 12 15.34 4.71 9.73
C CYS A 12 15.58 4.06 11.09
N LEU A 13 16.52 4.59 11.87
CA LEU A 13 16.74 4.16 13.26
C LEU A 13 15.48 4.32 14.10
N LEU A 14 14.80 5.48 14.00
CA LEU A 14 13.53 5.69 14.70
C LEU A 14 12.47 4.66 14.27
N TYR A 15 12.31 4.40 12.97
CA TYR A 15 11.36 3.39 12.49
C TYR A 15 11.70 1.98 12.96
N SER A 16 13.00 1.65 13.12
CA SER A 16 13.45 0.33 13.57
C SER A 16 13.00 -0.02 14.99
N PHE A 17 12.71 0.97 15.84
CA PHE A 17 12.23 0.73 17.20
C PHE A 17 10.73 0.40 17.28
N LEU A 18 9.95 0.73 16.26
CA LEU A 18 8.48 0.61 16.33
C LEU A 18 8.01 -0.84 16.51
N MET A 19 8.50 -1.76 15.66
CA MET A 19 8.05 -3.15 15.68
C MET A 19 8.58 -3.95 16.88
N PRO A 20 9.85 -3.79 17.33
CA PRO A 20 10.31 -4.38 18.58
C PRO A 20 9.48 -3.98 19.80
N ILE A 21 9.10 -2.70 19.91
CA ILE A 21 8.22 -2.23 20.98
C ILE A 21 6.83 -2.85 20.81
N MET A 22 6.28 -2.83 19.60
CA MET A 22 4.94 -3.36 19.36
C MET A 22 4.83 -4.86 19.69
N ASN A 23 5.88 -5.63 19.38
CA ASN A 23 5.92 -7.06 19.64
C ASN A 23 5.85 -7.42 21.14
N GLN A 24 6.15 -6.49 22.04
CA GLN A 24 5.96 -6.70 23.49
C GLN A 24 4.49 -6.75 23.88
N TYR A 25 3.61 -6.13 23.10
CA TYR A 25 2.18 -5.99 23.42
C TYR A 25 1.28 -6.77 22.46
N VAL A 26 1.69 -6.95 21.22
CA VAL A 26 0.94 -7.67 20.19
C VAL A 26 1.87 -8.69 19.52
N PRO A 27 1.94 -9.92 20.04
CA PRO A 27 2.81 -10.96 19.48
C PRO A 27 2.27 -11.49 18.16
N GLY A 28 3.16 -12.02 17.32
CA GLY A 28 2.78 -12.73 16.08
C GLY A 28 2.56 -11.83 14.86
N LEU A 29 2.90 -10.54 14.94
CA LEU A 29 2.83 -9.62 13.79
C LEU A 29 3.85 -9.97 12.69
N ASP A 30 4.87 -10.75 13.02
CA ASP A 30 5.87 -11.35 12.13
C ASP A 30 5.34 -12.54 11.31
N LYS A 31 4.14 -13.04 11.63
CA LYS A 31 3.53 -14.21 10.97
C LYS A 31 2.59 -13.85 9.83
N GLY A 32 2.53 -12.58 9.45
CA GLY A 32 1.64 -12.07 8.42
C GLY A 32 2.09 -10.72 7.89
N LYS A 33 1.18 -10.03 7.22
CA LYS A 33 1.44 -8.79 6.48
C LYS A 33 0.70 -7.60 7.04
N GLY A 34 1.29 -6.42 6.83
CA GLY A 34 0.64 -5.14 7.04
C GLY A 34 -0.04 -4.63 5.77
N MET A 35 -1.33 -4.32 5.84
CA MET A 35 -2.05 -3.61 4.78
C MET A 35 -2.02 -2.11 5.05
N TYR A 36 -0.99 -1.44 4.53
CA TYR A 36 -0.81 -0.01 4.68
C TYR A 36 -1.04 0.74 3.38
N PHE A 37 -1.82 1.81 3.46
CA PHE A 37 -2.08 2.71 2.34
C PHE A 37 -1.10 3.89 2.37
N TYR A 38 -0.05 3.79 1.55
CA TYR A 38 1.00 4.79 1.44
C TYR A 38 0.92 5.54 0.12
N PHE A 39 1.12 6.86 0.16
CA PHE A 39 1.00 7.70 -1.03
C PHE A 39 2.17 8.66 -1.13
N ILE A 40 2.77 8.75 -2.31
CA ILE A 40 3.60 9.88 -2.68
C ILE A 40 2.73 11.11 -3.01
N LYS A 41 3.37 12.28 -3.01
CA LYS A 41 2.76 13.56 -3.40
C LYS A 41 3.69 14.28 -4.38
N SER A 42 3.19 15.38 -4.95
CA SER A 42 3.94 16.17 -5.92
C SER A 42 5.27 16.65 -5.36
N GLU A 43 6.23 16.79 -6.26
CA GLU A 43 7.54 17.36 -5.99
C GLU A 43 7.83 18.46 -7.02
N VAL A 44 8.60 19.46 -6.60
CA VAL A 44 8.99 20.59 -7.45
C VAL A 44 10.49 20.82 -7.33
N ARG A 45 11.11 21.41 -8.35
CA ARG A 45 12.50 21.87 -8.28
C ARG A 45 12.51 23.36 -7.96
N THR A 46 13.33 23.75 -6.99
CA THR A 46 13.57 25.15 -6.67
C THR A 46 14.39 25.82 -7.78
N PRO A 47 14.42 27.15 -7.88
CA PRO A 47 15.29 27.86 -8.83
C PRO A 47 16.78 27.50 -8.68
N GLY A 48 17.21 27.11 -7.48
CA GLY A 48 18.57 26.62 -7.20
C GLY A 48 18.80 25.13 -7.52
N GLY A 49 17.85 24.45 -8.17
CA GLY A 49 17.97 23.06 -8.62
C GLY A 49 17.64 21.99 -7.57
N LEU A 50 17.43 22.37 -6.30
CA LEU A 50 17.09 21.45 -5.22
C LEU A 50 15.65 20.93 -5.35
N VAL A 51 15.44 19.67 -4.97
CA VAL A 51 14.09 19.06 -4.96
C VAL A 51 13.37 19.41 -3.67
N ALA A 52 12.18 20.00 -3.78
CA ALA A 52 11.26 20.26 -2.68
C ALA A 52 10.06 19.30 -2.77
N ARG A 53 9.87 18.49 -1.73
CA ARG A 53 8.79 17.49 -1.65
C ARG A 53 8.45 17.16 -0.19
N PRO A 54 7.27 16.58 0.09
CA PRO A 54 6.94 16.14 1.44
C PRO A 54 7.91 15.07 1.97
N ALA A 55 8.16 15.09 3.29
CA ALA A 55 9.13 14.19 3.92
C ALA A 55 8.87 12.72 3.61
N LEU A 56 7.60 12.28 3.66
CA LEU A 56 7.22 10.90 3.37
C LEU A 56 7.39 10.53 1.90
N THR A 57 7.11 11.46 0.98
CA THR A 57 7.41 11.24 -0.45
C THR A 57 8.90 11.03 -0.65
N SER A 58 9.73 11.82 0.06
CA SER A 58 11.17 11.64 0.02
C SER A 58 11.63 10.31 0.61
N TYR A 59 10.95 9.81 1.65
CA TYR A 59 11.24 8.50 2.25
C TYR A 59 10.83 7.34 1.33
N TYR A 60 9.61 7.33 0.80
CA TYR A 60 9.14 6.27 -0.09
C TYR A 60 9.98 6.15 -1.37
N LYS A 61 10.52 7.27 -1.88
CA LYS A 61 11.41 7.29 -3.05
C LYS A 61 12.88 6.99 -2.72
N SER A 62 13.24 6.76 -1.47
CA SER A 62 14.63 6.49 -1.06
C SER A 62 14.94 4.99 -1.10
N HIS A 63 16.22 4.63 -1.25
CA HIS A 63 16.67 3.23 -1.19
C HIS A 63 16.29 2.57 0.15
N TRP A 64 16.23 3.34 1.24
CA TRP A 64 15.80 2.86 2.56
C TRP A 64 14.39 2.26 2.56
N PHE A 65 13.53 2.69 1.64
CA PHE A 65 12.21 2.11 1.44
C PHE A 65 12.19 1.12 0.28
N THR A 66 12.76 1.48 -0.88
CA THR A 66 12.62 0.67 -2.10
C THR A 66 13.48 -0.59 -2.09
N GLU A 67 14.60 -0.57 -1.37
CA GLU A 67 15.61 -1.63 -1.28
C GLU A 67 15.81 -2.07 0.18
N ARG A 68 14.77 -1.91 1.01
CA ARG A 68 14.81 -2.33 2.41
C ARG A 68 15.14 -3.82 2.52
N PRO A 69 15.99 -4.22 3.49
CA PRO A 69 16.26 -5.63 3.73
C PRO A 69 14.97 -6.35 4.13
N TYR A 70 14.98 -7.67 3.98
CA TYR A 70 13.90 -8.50 4.47
C TYR A 70 13.72 -8.31 5.98
N ASP A 71 12.50 -7.99 6.40
CA ASP A 71 12.11 -7.85 7.79
C ASP A 71 10.69 -8.44 7.96
N PRO A 72 10.52 -9.55 8.70
CA PRO A 72 9.24 -10.23 8.84
C PRO A 72 8.18 -9.34 9.51
N PHE A 73 8.58 -8.38 10.34
CA PHE A 73 7.64 -7.45 10.96
C PHE A 73 7.15 -6.38 9.97
N ASN A 74 7.87 -6.15 8.87
CA ASN A 74 7.60 -5.09 7.90
C ASN A 74 7.32 -5.61 6.49
N GLU A 75 6.74 -6.81 6.40
CA GLU A 75 6.11 -7.27 5.16
C GLU A 75 4.79 -6.52 4.91
N TYR A 76 4.66 -5.94 3.72
CA TYR A 76 3.47 -5.18 3.32
C TYR A 76 2.75 -5.85 2.15
N THR A 77 1.43 -5.68 2.10
CA THR A 77 0.63 -6.17 0.97
C THR A 77 0.91 -5.41 -0.33
N SER A 78 1.22 -4.11 -0.22
CA SER A 78 1.37 -3.18 -1.35
C SER A 78 2.79 -3.23 -1.93
N PRO A 79 2.99 -3.58 -3.20
CA PRO A 79 4.28 -3.46 -3.87
C PRO A 79 4.77 -2.00 -3.93
N ASN A 80 6.08 -1.78 -3.94
CA ASN A 80 6.68 -0.44 -3.96
C ASN A 80 6.17 0.39 -5.16
N GLU A 81 6.00 -0.24 -6.32
CA GLU A 81 5.52 0.42 -7.55
C GLU A 81 4.11 0.99 -7.41
N THR A 82 3.26 0.35 -6.60
CA THR A 82 1.89 0.83 -6.33
C THR A 82 1.88 2.01 -5.36
N VAL A 83 2.88 2.10 -4.47
CA VAL A 83 3.07 3.23 -3.54
C VAL A 83 3.70 4.43 -4.26
N LEU A 84 4.59 4.16 -5.22
CA LEU A 84 5.30 5.14 -6.02
C LEU A 84 4.51 5.64 -7.24
N CYS A 85 3.28 5.17 -7.42
CA CYS A 85 2.41 5.64 -8.48
C CYS A 85 2.02 7.11 -8.24
N PRO A 86 2.29 8.03 -9.19
CA PRO A 86 1.99 9.45 -9.00
C PRO A 86 0.48 9.76 -9.09
N ASP A 87 -0.27 8.91 -9.79
CA ASP A 87 -1.73 8.99 -9.86
C ASP A 87 -2.33 8.40 -8.57
N THR A 88 -3.00 9.25 -7.79
CA THR A 88 -3.53 8.84 -6.48
C THR A 88 -4.67 7.81 -6.61
N PHE A 89 -5.47 7.88 -7.68
CA PHE A 89 -6.55 6.92 -7.90
C PHE A 89 -5.95 5.55 -8.22
N GLN A 90 -5.01 5.47 -9.16
CA GLN A 90 -4.37 4.21 -9.54
C GLN A 90 -3.55 3.63 -8.39
N SER A 91 -2.85 4.46 -7.62
CA SER A 91 -2.17 4.09 -6.39
C SER A 91 -3.13 3.45 -5.39
N MET A 92 -4.27 4.09 -5.11
CA MET A 92 -5.27 3.58 -4.17
C MET A 92 -5.88 2.27 -4.65
N TYR A 93 -6.31 2.21 -5.91
CA TYR A 93 -6.92 1.03 -6.51
C TYR A 93 -5.99 -0.18 -6.42
N CYS A 94 -4.74 -0.04 -6.86
CA CYS A 94 -3.77 -1.13 -6.86
C CYS A 94 -3.43 -1.60 -5.44
N GLN A 95 -3.25 -0.68 -4.49
CA GLN A 95 -2.96 -1.03 -3.10
C GLN A 95 -4.15 -1.74 -2.43
N MET A 96 -5.38 -1.28 -2.69
CA MET A 96 -6.59 -1.92 -2.20
C MET A 96 -6.70 -3.35 -2.76
N LEU A 97 -6.53 -3.51 -4.07
CA LEU A 97 -6.57 -4.82 -4.73
C LEU A 97 -5.50 -5.78 -4.19
N CYS A 98 -4.26 -5.32 -4.02
CA CYS A 98 -3.19 -6.12 -3.43
C CYS A 98 -3.51 -6.54 -1.98
N GLY A 99 -4.14 -5.65 -1.20
CA GLY A 99 -4.61 -5.95 0.14
C GLY A 99 -5.71 -7.01 0.17
N LEU A 100 -6.70 -6.90 -0.71
CA LEU A 100 -7.79 -7.87 -0.82
C LEU A 100 -7.30 -9.26 -1.27
N LEU A 101 -6.40 -9.32 -2.26
CA LEU A 101 -5.80 -10.57 -2.75
C LEU A 101 -5.03 -11.33 -1.66
N GLN A 102 -4.51 -10.60 -0.67
CA GLN A 102 -3.71 -11.15 0.43
C GLN A 102 -4.44 -11.07 1.77
N ARG A 103 -5.78 -10.87 1.77
CA ARG A 103 -6.56 -10.56 2.99
C ARG A 103 -6.39 -11.57 4.13
N LYS A 104 -6.17 -12.84 3.80
CA LYS A 104 -5.97 -13.94 4.78
C LYS A 104 -4.62 -13.86 5.50
N GLU A 105 -3.66 -13.12 4.95
CA GLU A 105 -2.34 -12.88 5.53
C GLU A 105 -2.28 -11.57 6.33
N VAL A 106 -3.33 -10.73 6.30
CA VAL A 106 -3.30 -9.39 6.91
C VAL A 106 -3.51 -9.47 8.42
N VAL A 107 -2.50 -9.05 9.19
CA VAL A 107 -2.55 -9.02 10.67
C VAL A 107 -2.64 -7.61 11.25
N ARG A 108 -2.42 -6.58 10.41
CA ARG A 108 -2.52 -5.17 10.79
C ARG A 108 -2.84 -4.32 9.56
N MET A 109 -3.59 -3.24 9.77
CA MET A 109 -3.99 -2.31 8.72
C MET A 109 -3.72 -0.87 9.14
N GLY A 110 -3.45 0.02 8.19
CA GLY A 110 -3.33 1.42 8.52
C GLY A 110 -2.99 2.35 7.37
N ALA A 111 -2.78 3.60 7.76
CA ALA A 111 -2.18 4.64 6.94
C ALA A 111 -1.43 5.58 7.91
N VAL A 112 -0.64 6.50 7.38
CA VAL A 112 0.07 7.49 8.22
C VAL A 112 -0.89 8.32 9.07
N PHE A 113 -2.03 8.69 8.49
CA PHE A 113 -3.08 9.45 9.18
C PHE A 113 -4.41 8.69 9.10
N ALA A 114 -5.23 8.81 10.16
CA ALA A 114 -6.57 8.24 10.20
C ALA A 114 -7.43 8.68 9.00
N SER A 115 -7.33 9.94 8.59
CA SER A 115 -8.03 10.46 7.40
C SER A 115 -7.61 9.77 6.09
N GLY A 116 -6.36 9.31 5.99
CA GLY A 116 -5.88 8.48 4.88
C GLY A 116 -6.57 7.12 4.87
N PHE A 117 -6.65 6.48 6.04
CA PHE A 117 -7.29 5.17 6.18
C PHE A 117 -8.80 5.24 5.93
N LEU A 118 -9.49 6.26 6.45
CA LEU A 118 -10.91 6.48 6.18
C LEU A 118 -11.19 6.69 4.68
N ARG A 119 -10.30 7.37 3.96
CA ARG A 119 -10.41 7.50 2.49
C ARG A 119 -10.23 6.17 1.78
N ALA A 120 -9.36 5.28 2.26
CA ALA A 120 -9.23 3.94 1.69
C ALA A 120 -10.50 3.10 1.94
N ILE A 121 -11.08 3.17 3.14
CA ILE A 121 -12.37 2.53 3.44
C ILE A 121 -13.46 3.08 2.52
N ARG A 122 -13.53 4.41 2.36
CA ARG A 122 -14.50 5.03 1.45
C ARG A 122 -14.30 4.59 0.00
N PHE A 123 -13.05 4.52 -0.46
CA PHE A 123 -12.72 4.03 -1.78
C PHE A 123 -13.22 2.61 -2.01
N LEU A 124 -13.05 1.71 -1.02
CA LEU A 124 -13.63 0.37 -1.10
C LEU A 124 -15.16 0.40 -1.19
N GLN A 125 -15.83 1.27 -0.43
CA GLN A 125 -17.30 1.41 -0.51
C GLN A 125 -17.78 1.80 -1.91
N ASP A 126 -17.01 2.64 -2.60
CA ASP A 126 -17.35 3.16 -3.93
C ASP A 126 -16.95 2.21 -5.08
N HIS A 127 -15.88 1.42 -4.92
CA HIS A 127 -15.25 0.63 -6.00
C HIS A 127 -15.16 -0.89 -5.75
N TRP A 128 -15.77 -1.44 -4.69
CA TRP A 128 -15.64 -2.87 -4.38
C TRP A 128 -16.09 -3.80 -5.52
N TRP A 129 -17.07 -3.39 -6.33
CA TRP A 129 -17.60 -4.19 -7.43
C TRP A 129 -16.56 -4.40 -8.54
N GLU A 130 -15.85 -3.34 -8.95
CA GLU A 130 -14.72 -3.42 -9.89
C GLU A 130 -13.58 -4.25 -9.32
N LEU A 131 -13.23 -4.04 -8.04
CA LEU A 131 -12.18 -4.81 -7.37
C LEU A 131 -12.52 -6.30 -7.31
N CYS A 132 -13.78 -6.65 -7.05
CA CYS A 132 -14.23 -8.04 -7.06
C CYS A 132 -14.23 -8.64 -8.46
N GLU A 133 -14.54 -7.86 -9.50
CA GLU A 133 -14.38 -8.31 -10.90
C GLU A 133 -12.94 -8.71 -11.17
N ASP A 134 -11.99 -7.81 -10.91
CA ASP A 134 -10.57 -8.04 -11.14
C ASP A 134 -10.05 -9.27 -10.40
N ILE A 135 -10.47 -9.49 -9.15
CA ILE A 135 -10.15 -10.69 -8.37
C ILE A 135 -10.75 -11.95 -9.00
N ARG A 136 -12.01 -11.87 -9.44
CA ARG A 136 -12.74 -13.01 -10.02
C ARG A 136 -12.12 -13.50 -11.32
N ILE A 137 -11.72 -12.58 -12.19
CA ILE A 137 -11.11 -12.91 -13.49
C ILE A 137 -9.59 -13.02 -13.43
N GLY A 138 -8.97 -12.58 -12.32
CA GLY A 138 -7.52 -12.59 -12.14
C GLY A 138 -6.77 -11.62 -13.07
N LYS A 139 -7.42 -10.52 -13.47
CA LYS A 139 -6.88 -9.54 -14.41
C LYS A 139 -7.17 -8.14 -13.88
N LEU A 140 -6.14 -7.30 -13.88
CA LEU A 140 -6.28 -5.89 -13.53
C LEU A 140 -7.03 -5.12 -14.63
N THR A 141 -7.96 -4.26 -14.22
CA THR A 141 -8.69 -3.35 -15.10
C THR A 141 -7.77 -2.51 -15.99
N ASP A 142 -8.20 -2.28 -17.24
CA ASP A 142 -7.47 -1.47 -18.21
C ASP A 142 -7.50 0.04 -17.87
N ALA A 143 -8.32 0.44 -16.90
CA ALA A 143 -8.30 1.79 -16.32
C ALA A 143 -6.97 2.11 -15.60
N ILE A 144 -6.23 1.09 -15.13
CA ILE A 144 -4.88 1.30 -14.62
C ILE A 144 -3.93 1.38 -15.81
N THR A 145 -3.32 2.55 -15.99
CA THR A 145 -2.40 2.87 -17.08
C THR A 145 -0.94 2.97 -16.62
N HIS A 146 -0.69 3.12 -15.32
CA HIS A 146 0.65 3.18 -14.76
C HIS A 146 1.35 1.83 -14.88
N VAL A 147 2.24 1.72 -15.87
CA VAL A 147 2.91 0.47 -16.27
C VAL A 147 3.59 -0.26 -15.10
N PRO A 148 4.39 0.41 -14.23
CA PRO A 148 5.00 -0.28 -13.09
C PRO A 148 3.98 -0.89 -12.13
N SER A 149 2.86 -0.19 -11.88
CA SER A 149 1.77 -0.74 -11.05
C SER A 149 1.12 -1.94 -11.72
N LYS A 150 0.81 -1.86 -13.03
CA LYS A 150 0.23 -2.98 -13.79
C LYS A 150 1.12 -4.22 -13.71
N GLN A 151 2.43 -4.05 -13.90
CA GLN A 151 3.39 -5.16 -13.84
C GLN A 151 3.47 -5.75 -12.43
N ALA A 152 3.52 -4.91 -11.39
CA ALA A 152 3.58 -5.38 -10.01
C ALA A 152 2.33 -6.17 -9.59
N VAL A 153 1.14 -5.65 -9.90
CA VAL A 153 -0.12 -6.35 -9.65
C VAL A 153 -0.25 -7.60 -10.53
N GLY A 154 0.20 -7.54 -11.80
CA GLY A 154 0.23 -8.69 -12.70
C GLY A 154 1.09 -9.84 -12.17
N ARG A 155 2.25 -9.55 -11.55
CA ARG A 155 3.06 -10.57 -10.87
C ARG A 155 2.32 -11.19 -9.67
N LEU A 156 1.53 -10.39 -8.94
CA LEU A 156 0.72 -10.89 -7.84
C LEU A 156 -0.40 -11.82 -8.34
N PHE A 157 -1.10 -11.45 -9.41
CA PHE A 157 -2.08 -12.31 -10.06
C PHE A 157 -1.46 -13.58 -10.64
N ALA A 158 -0.29 -13.49 -11.27
CA ALA A 158 0.41 -14.67 -11.79
C ALA A 158 0.77 -15.68 -10.67
N ARG A 159 1.01 -15.19 -9.44
CA ARG A 159 1.32 -16.02 -8.27
C ARG A 159 0.08 -16.60 -7.59
N LEU A 160 -0.98 -15.79 -7.45
CA LEU A 160 -2.17 -16.16 -6.67
C LEU A 160 -3.32 -16.75 -7.51
N GLY A 161 -3.33 -16.45 -8.81
CA GLY A 161 -4.41 -16.82 -9.73
C GLY A 161 -5.67 -15.97 -9.57
N ALA A 162 -6.65 -16.25 -10.44
CA ALA A 162 -8.01 -15.78 -10.29
C ALA A 162 -8.68 -16.48 -9.09
N ASN A 163 -9.50 -15.77 -8.32
CA ASN A 163 -10.19 -16.35 -7.17
C ASN A 163 -11.66 -15.92 -7.08
N PRO A 164 -12.56 -16.61 -7.81
CA PRO A 164 -13.99 -16.30 -7.81
C PRO A 164 -14.66 -16.42 -6.44
N GLU A 165 -14.21 -17.36 -5.60
CA GLU A 165 -14.77 -17.58 -4.27
C GLU A 165 -14.43 -16.43 -3.32
N ASP A 166 -13.17 -15.98 -3.29
CA ASP A 166 -12.78 -14.82 -2.48
C ASP A 166 -13.47 -13.55 -3.00
N ALA A 167 -13.61 -13.38 -4.32
CA ALA A 167 -14.35 -12.26 -4.90
C ALA A 167 -15.83 -12.24 -4.46
N LYS A 168 -16.48 -13.42 -4.42
CA LYS A 168 -17.86 -13.55 -3.93
C LYS A 168 -17.97 -13.23 -2.44
N GLU A 169 -17.07 -13.76 -1.62
CA GLU A 169 -17.06 -13.48 -0.18
C GLU A 169 -16.92 -11.97 0.10
N ILE A 170 -15.99 -11.30 -0.60
CA ILE A 170 -15.79 -9.85 -0.47
C ILE A 170 -17.04 -9.09 -0.91
N ALA A 171 -17.65 -9.46 -2.04
CA ALA A 171 -18.88 -8.84 -2.52
C ALA A 171 -20.05 -9.00 -1.53
N ASP A 172 -20.22 -10.18 -0.95
CA ASP A 172 -21.25 -10.47 0.05
C ASP A 172 -21.06 -9.65 1.33
N ILE A 173 -19.81 -9.36 1.72
CA ILE A 173 -19.50 -8.50 2.87
C ILE A 173 -19.76 -7.02 2.53
N CYS A 174 -19.24 -6.54 1.39
CA CYS A 174 -19.32 -5.13 1.00
C CYS A 174 -20.76 -4.69 0.69
N SER A 175 -21.58 -5.55 0.09
CA SER A 175 -22.99 -5.25 -0.25
C SER A 175 -23.86 -4.99 0.99
N ARG A 176 -23.58 -5.65 2.13
CA ARG A 176 -24.29 -5.43 3.40
C ARG A 176 -24.06 -4.04 3.97
N CYS A 177 -22.91 -3.42 3.67
CA CYS A 177 -22.56 -2.09 4.15
C CYS A 177 -23.28 -0.96 3.40
N GLN A 178 -23.87 -1.24 2.24
CA GLN A 178 -24.64 -0.26 1.46
C GLN A 178 -26.14 -0.21 1.82
N GLN A 179 -26.61 -1.12 2.69
CA GLN A 179 -28.02 -1.21 3.11
C GLN A 179 -28.36 -0.42 4.39
N LYS A 180 -27.49 0.50 4.82
CA LYS A 180 -27.72 1.42 5.94
C LYS A 180 -27.60 2.86 5.47
#